data_AF-A0A0R2MM18-F1
#
_entry.id   AF-A0A0R2MM18-F1
#
_cell.length_a   1.000
_cell.length_b   1.000
_cell.length_c   1.000
_cell.angle_alpha   90.00
_cell.angle_beta   90.00
_cell.angle_gamma   90.00
#
_symmetry.space_group_name_H-M   'P 1'
#
loop_
_entity.id
_entity.type
_entity.pdbx_description
1 polymer ?
#
loop_
_entity_poly.entity_id
_entity_poly.type
_entity_poly.pdbx_seq_one_letter_code
_entity_poly.pdbx_strand_id
1 'polypeptide(L)'
;MGTIKKLQRGLLNFERVVERKRYWRALRDSLTLLFPFVLIGTYISLVNQAIFQKNGFLNHIYGLSHWVPGFSQLTTYTTMLSQSINGIIAVIVAFAAANFVARSAQRDNLLAGISAAISFMMLNFNYAVFNRRDANVPRVLEDNLGTQGIFLALLVGLVTGWLFTHLVRRPHTHQAIETQ
;
A
#
# COMPACT_ATOMS: atom_id res chain seq x y z
N MET A 1 -10.90 -32.89 -35.81
CA MET A 1 -11.35 -32.48 -34.46
C MET A 1 -10.24 -32.43 -33.39
N GLY A 2 -9.26 -33.36 -33.35
CA GLY A 2 -8.27 -33.46 -32.25
C GLY A 2 -7.19 -32.37 -32.21
N THR A 3 -6.79 -31.84 -33.37
CA THR A 3 -5.79 -30.75 -33.50
C THR A 3 -6.29 -29.43 -32.92
N ILE A 4 -7.56 -29.07 -33.15
CA ILE A 4 -8.19 -27.86 -32.59
C ILE A 4 -8.24 -27.94 -31.06
N LYS A 5 -8.61 -29.10 -30.49
CA LYS A 5 -8.60 -29.31 -29.02
C LYS A 5 -7.19 -29.29 -28.40
N LYS A 6 -6.14 -29.61 -29.16
CA LYS A 6 -4.74 -29.50 -28.73
C LYS A 6 -4.28 -28.05 -28.75
N LEU A 7 -4.61 -27.32 -29.82
CA LEU A 7 -4.31 -25.89 -29.96
C LEU A 7 -5.02 -25.07 -28.88
N GLN A 8 -6.30 -25.34 -28.64
CA GLN A 8 -7.10 -24.65 -27.62
C GLN A 8 -6.57 -24.90 -26.21
N ARG A 9 -6.13 -26.13 -25.89
CA ARG A 9 -5.46 -26.42 -24.61
C ARG A 9 -4.08 -25.75 -24.50
N GLY A 10 -3.35 -25.63 -25.61
CA GLY A 10 -2.10 -24.88 -25.68
C GLY A 10 -2.28 -23.39 -25.41
N LEU A 11 -3.27 -22.76 -26.07
CA LEU A 11 -3.66 -21.36 -25.88
C LEU A 11 -4.11 -21.09 -24.44
N LEU A 12 -5.01 -21.93 -23.89
CA LEU A 12 -5.49 -21.78 -22.50
C LEU A 12 -4.39 -21.98 -21.45
N ASN A 13 -3.40 -22.83 -21.73
CA ASN A 13 -2.25 -22.99 -20.84
C ASN A 13 -1.27 -21.81 -20.98
N PHE A 14 -1.13 -21.24 -22.19
CA PHE A 14 -0.28 -20.09 -22.45
C PHE A 14 -0.82 -18.82 -21.77
N GLU A 15 -2.14 -18.57 -21.88
CA GLU A 15 -2.82 -17.49 -21.17
C GLU A 15 -2.57 -17.58 -19.66
N ARG A 16 -2.79 -18.75 -19.05
CA ARG A 16 -2.55 -18.97 -17.61
C ARG A 16 -1.10 -18.72 -17.18
N VAL A 17 -0.12 -19.03 -18.03
CA VAL A 17 1.30 -18.80 -17.73
C VAL A 17 1.65 -17.31 -17.84
N VAL A 18 1.15 -16.63 -18.87
CA VAL A 18 1.34 -15.19 -19.06
C VAL A 18 0.71 -14.41 -17.91
N GLU A 19 -0.49 -14.79 -17.50
CA GLU A 19 -1.18 -14.20 -16.34
C GLU A 19 -0.40 -14.41 -15.05
N ARG A 20 0.05 -15.63 -14.74
CA ARG A 20 0.85 -15.89 -13.54
C ARG A 20 2.13 -15.06 -13.50
N LYS A 21 2.85 -14.96 -14.62
CA LYS A 21 4.05 -14.12 -14.74
C LYS A 21 3.74 -12.65 -14.53
N ARG A 22 2.58 -12.19 -14.97
CA ARG A 22 2.12 -10.82 -14.83
C ARG A 22 1.84 -10.45 -13.38
N TYR A 23 1.10 -11.26 -12.64
CA TYR A 23 0.85 -11.01 -11.20
C TYR A 23 2.14 -11.08 -10.38
N TRP A 24 3.03 -12.03 -10.68
CA TRP A 24 4.33 -12.11 -10.03
C TRP A 24 5.19 -10.87 -10.28
N ARG A 25 5.21 -10.37 -11.53
CA ARG A 25 5.94 -9.15 -11.88
C ARG A 25 5.34 -7.93 -11.16
N ALA A 26 4.02 -7.77 -11.19
CA ALA A 26 3.35 -6.67 -10.50
C ALA A 26 3.64 -6.69 -8.98
N LEU A 27 3.58 -7.86 -8.35
CA LEU A 27 3.94 -8.03 -6.95
C LEU A 27 5.39 -7.61 -6.67
N ARG A 28 6.34 -8.10 -7.48
CA ARG A 28 7.76 -7.74 -7.36
C ARG A 28 7.98 -6.24 -7.54
N ASP A 29 7.35 -5.64 -8.54
CA ASP A 29 7.50 -4.22 -8.86
C ASP A 29 6.90 -3.35 -7.74
N SER A 30 5.75 -3.74 -7.18
CA SER A 30 5.16 -3.11 -5.98
C SER A 30 6.09 -3.17 -4.78
N LEU A 31 6.68 -4.34 -4.50
CA LEU A 31 7.61 -4.50 -3.38
C LEU A 31 8.90 -3.70 -3.59
N THR A 32 9.39 -3.65 -4.83
CA THR A 32 10.57 -2.86 -5.20
C THR A 32 10.31 -1.36 -5.02
N LEU A 33 9.11 -0.89 -5.43
CA LEU A 33 8.68 0.50 -5.21
C LEU A 33 8.57 0.82 -3.71
N LEU A 34 8.01 -0.09 -2.92
CA LEU A 34 7.78 0.11 -1.48
C LEU A 34 9.08 0.16 -0.67
N PHE A 35 10.10 -0.61 -1.08
CA PHE A 35 11.34 -0.75 -0.33
C PHE A 35 11.95 0.57 0.20
N PRO A 36 12.20 1.61 -0.62
CA PRO A 36 12.73 2.88 -0.12
C PRO A 36 11.81 3.57 0.90
N PHE A 37 10.50 3.51 0.73
CA PHE A 37 9.55 4.16 1.64
C PHE A 37 9.51 3.47 3.01
N VAL A 38 9.48 2.14 3.03
CA VAL A 38 9.54 1.38 4.28
C VAL A 38 10.86 1.59 4.99
N LEU A 39 11.96 1.66 4.26
CA LEU A 39 13.27 1.93 4.83
C LEU A 39 13.32 3.32 5.50
N ILE A 40 12.81 4.36 4.83
CA ILE A 40 12.71 5.72 5.39
C ILE A 40 11.78 5.73 6.63
N GLY A 41 10.60 5.13 6.54
CA GLY A 41 9.64 5.07 7.65
C GLY A 41 10.20 4.34 8.87
N THR A 42 10.92 3.24 8.64
CA THR A 42 11.60 2.49 9.70
C THR A 42 12.70 3.33 10.33
N TYR A 43 13.52 4.02 9.54
CA TYR A 43 14.60 4.87 10.06
C TYR A 43 14.06 6.02 10.92
N ILE A 44 13.01 6.70 10.46
CA ILE A 44 12.36 7.79 11.22
C ILE A 44 11.75 7.25 12.52
N SER A 45 11.10 6.09 12.46
CA SER A 45 10.51 5.45 13.64
C SER A 45 11.58 5.03 14.65
N LEU A 46 12.71 4.49 14.18
CA LEU A 46 13.86 4.14 15.01
C LEU A 46 14.46 5.38 15.69
N VAL A 47 14.71 6.46 14.94
CA VAL A 47 15.24 7.71 15.48
C VAL A 47 14.28 8.31 16.52
N ASN A 48 12.98 8.32 16.23
CA ASN A 48 11.97 8.79 17.18
C ASN A 48 12.01 7.97 18.49
N GLN A 49 11.97 6.63 18.39
CA GLN A 49 11.98 5.74 19.55
C GLN A 49 13.30 5.79 20.33
N ALA A 50 14.44 5.91 19.66
CA ALA A 50 15.75 5.91 20.32
C ALA A 50 16.07 7.24 21.01
N ILE A 51 15.72 8.37 20.38
CA ILE A 51 16.19 9.70 20.78
C ILE A 51 15.08 10.54 21.42
N PHE A 52 13.94 10.66 20.74
CA PHE A 52 12.95 11.70 21.02
C PHE A 52 11.80 11.23 21.90
N GLN A 53 11.59 9.92 22.08
CA GLN A 53 10.58 9.44 23.01
C GLN A 53 11.00 9.62 24.46
N LYS A 54 10.02 9.92 25.34
CA LYS A 54 10.23 10.04 26.79
C LYS A 54 10.80 8.76 27.42
N ASN A 55 10.46 7.60 26.86
CA ASN A 55 11.00 6.31 27.29
C ASN A 55 12.09 5.80 26.33
N GLY A 56 12.63 6.68 25.48
CA GLY A 56 13.65 6.32 24.50
C GLY A 56 14.97 5.99 25.16
N PHE A 57 15.74 5.11 24.53
CA PHE A 57 17.02 4.61 25.03
C PHE A 57 17.97 5.75 25.46
N LEU A 58 18.16 6.76 24.60
CA LEU A 58 19.06 7.87 24.91
C LEU A 58 18.46 8.82 25.95
N ASN A 59 17.13 8.97 26.00
CA ASN A 59 16.50 9.77 27.05
C ASN A 59 16.70 9.11 28.42
N HIS A 60 16.70 7.77 28.47
CA HIS A 60 16.85 7.04 29.71
C HIS A 60 18.27 7.10 30.29
N ILE A 61 19.28 7.17 29.42
CA ILE A 61 20.70 7.24 29.80
C ILE A 61 21.13 8.69 30.08
N TYR A 62 20.78 9.62 29.19
CA TYR A 62 21.28 11.00 29.21
C TYR A 62 20.28 12.03 29.74
N GLY A 63 19.05 11.62 30.06
CA GLY A 63 18.02 12.53 30.58
C GLY A 63 17.70 13.69 29.64
N LEU A 64 17.76 13.49 28.32
CA LEU A 64 17.54 14.50 27.27
C LEU A 64 16.33 15.40 27.54
N SER A 65 15.25 14.84 28.10
CA SER A 65 14.02 15.54 28.45
C SER A 65 14.20 16.64 29.50
N HIS A 66 15.26 16.60 30.31
CA HIS A 66 15.51 17.55 31.39
C HIS A 66 16.38 18.73 30.98
N TRP A 67 17.27 18.55 29.99
CA TRP A 67 18.24 19.58 29.62
C TRP A 67 18.08 20.10 28.19
N VAL A 68 17.34 19.40 27.31
CA VAL A 68 17.03 19.90 25.96
C VAL A 68 15.78 20.77 26.00
N PRO A 69 15.88 22.09 25.72
CA PRO A 69 14.71 22.96 25.66
C PRO A 69 13.81 22.51 24.50
N GLY A 70 12.49 22.44 24.74
CA GLY A 70 11.53 22.05 23.71
C GLY A 70 11.51 20.55 23.38
N PHE A 71 12.13 19.67 24.18
CA PHE A 71 12.12 18.23 23.96
C PHE A 71 10.70 17.67 23.75
N SER A 72 9.72 18.10 24.56
CA SER A 72 8.33 17.63 24.41
C SER A 72 7.71 18.01 23.06
N GLN A 73 8.07 19.15 22.48
CA GLN A 73 7.58 19.57 21.17
C GLN A 73 8.22 18.71 20.08
N LEU A 74 9.54 18.48 20.17
CA LEU A 74 10.28 17.59 19.28
C LEU A 74 9.72 16.16 19.31
N THR A 75 9.41 15.62 20.49
CA THR A 75 8.75 14.31 20.62
C THR A 75 7.42 14.29 19.88
N THR A 76 6.59 15.31 20.03
CA THR A 76 5.28 15.39 19.37
C THR A 76 5.44 15.44 17.85
N TYR A 77 6.28 16.33 17.33
CA TYR A 77 6.50 16.47 15.88
C TYR A 77 7.08 15.21 15.24
N THR A 78 8.09 14.60 15.86
CA THR A 78 8.70 13.36 15.37
C THR A 78 7.74 12.17 15.43
N THR A 79 6.88 12.12 16.45
CA THR A 79 5.82 11.11 16.56
C THR A 79 4.75 11.30 15.50
N MET A 80 4.26 12.52 15.29
CA MET A 80 3.32 12.83 14.21
C MET A 80 3.90 12.51 12.83
N LEU A 81 5.18 12.81 12.60
CA LEU A 81 5.87 12.48 11.35
C LEU A 81 5.96 10.95 11.14
N SER A 82 6.37 10.21 12.18
CA SER A 82 6.46 8.75 12.14
C SER A 82 5.09 8.12 11.87
N GLN A 83 4.03 8.58 12.55
CA GLN A 83 2.66 8.10 12.32
C GLN A 83 2.17 8.42 10.90
N SER A 84 2.44 9.63 10.41
CA SER A 84 2.01 10.07 9.07
C SER A 84 2.67 9.24 7.96
N ILE A 85 3.97 8.95 8.07
CA ILE A 85 4.68 8.13 7.10
C ILE A 85 4.19 6.68 7.15
N ASN A 86 4.02 6.12 8.34
CA ASN A 86 3.45 4.78 8.46
C ASN A 86 2.02 4.74 7.89
N GLY A 87 1.19 5.76 8.12
CA GLY A 87 -0.20 5.82 7.68
C GLY A 87 -0.46 5.84 6.17
N ILE A 88 0.59 5.97 5.33
CA ILE A 88 0.44 6.01 3.87
C ILE A 88 1.05 4.80 3.15
N ILE A 89 1.90 4.02 3.82
CA ILE A 89 2.68 2.94 3.18
C ILE A 89 1.75 1.90 2.55
N ALA A 90 0.81 1.34 3.32
CA ALA A 90 -0.09 0.31 2.81
C ALA A 90 -1.03 0.86 1.72
N VAL A 91 -1.41 2.14 1.77
CA VAL A 91 -2.23 2.78 0.73
C VAL A 91 -1.46 2.83 -0.60
N ILE A 92 -0.19 3.25 -0.56
CA ILE A 92 0.70 3.29 -1.73
C ILE A 92 0.85 1.89 -2.32
N VAL A 93 0.95 0.86 -1.49
CA VAL A 93 1.05 -0.54 -1.93
C VAL A 93 -0.19 -0.99 -2.66
N ALA A 94 -1.37 -0.74 -2.10
CA ALA A 94 -2.64 -1.11 -2.73
C ALA A 94 -2.77 -0.46 -4.10
N PHE A 95 -2.44 0.85 -4.18
CA PHE A 95 -2.38 1.57 -5.44
C PHE A 95 -1.38 0.94 -6.42
N ALA A 96 -0.14 0.73 -6.00
CA ALA A 96 0.93 0.26 -6.85
C ALA A 96 0.65 -1.14 -7.41
N ALA A 97 0.14 -2.05 -6.58
CA ALA A 97 -0.20 -3.41 -6.99
C ALA A 97 -1.29 -3.40 -8.07
N ALA A 98 -2.38 -2.64 -7.87
CA ALA A 98 -3.42 -2.53 -8.87
C ALA A 98 -2.94 -1.83 -10.15
N ASN A 99 -2.13 -0.78 -10.01
CA ASN A 99 -1.55 -0.05 -11.15
C ASN A 99 -0.66 -0.97 -12.00
N PHE A 100 0.29 -1.68 -11.41
CA PHE A 100 1.17 -2.58 -12.16
C PHE A 100 0.42 -3.74 -12.79
N VAL A 101 -0.60 -4.30 -12.11
CA VAL A 101 -1.48 -5.30 -12.70
C VAL A 101 -2.22 -4.70 -13.89
N ALA A 102 -2.97 -3.61 -13.74
CA ALA A 102 -3.75 -3.04 -14.84
C ALA A 102 -2.89 -2.58 -16.03
N ARG A 103 -1.73 -1.96 -15.75
CA ARG A 103 -0.76 -1.52 -16.77
C ARG A 103 -0.27 -2.68 -17.62
N SER A 104 0.00 -3.83 -17.01
CA SER A 104 0.47 -5.02 -17.73
C SER A 104 -0.59 -5.73 -18.56
N ALA A 105 -1.87 -5.36 -18.44
CA ALA A 105 -2.94 -5.74 -19.37
C ALA A 105 -3.33 -4.63 -20.36
N GLN A 106 -2.58 -3.53 -20.41
CA GLN A 106 -2.95 -2.36 -21.21
C GLN A 106 -4.37 -1.84 -20.88
N ARG A 107 -4.70 -1.85 -19.59
CA ARG A 107 -5.92 -1.26 -19.05
C ARG A 107 -5.60 0.05 -18.36
N ASP A 108 -6.65 0.79 -17.99
CA ASP A 108 -6.54 2.02 -17.23
C ASP A 108 -5.95 1.72 -15.84
N ASN A 109 -4.67 1.99 -15.70
CA ASN A 109 -3.88 1.69 -14.52
C ASN A 109 -4.05 2.72 -13.41
N LEU A 110 -4.35 3.98 -13.78
CA LEU A 110 -4.62 5.03 -12.82
C LEU A 110 -5.95 4.78 -12.11
N LEU A 111 -7.02 4.47 -12.87
CA LEU A 111 -8.32 4.13 -12.29
C LEU A 111 -8.26 2.86 -11.42
N ALA A 112 -7.53 1.84 -11.86
CA ALA A 112 -7.32 0.63 -11.06
C ALA A 112 -6.54 0.93 -9.76
N GLY A 113 -5.50 1.76 -9.83
CA GLY A 113 -4.73 2.18 -8.66
C GLY A 113 -5.57 2.95 -7.65
N ILE A 114 -6.29 3.99 -8.10
CA ILE A 114 -7.11 4.84 -7.23
C ILE A 114 -8.24 4.02 -6.58
N SER A 115 -8.92 3.17 -7.36
CA SER A 115 -9.97 2.31 -6.82
C SER A 115 -9.45 1.32 -5.77
N ALA A 116 -8.24 0.80 -5.94
CA ALA A 116 -7.61 -0.07 -4.93
C ALA A 116 -7.25 0.69 -3.65
N ALA A 117 -6.70 1.90 -3.76
CA ALA A 117 -6.40 2.74 -2.61
C ALA A 117 -7.67 3.09 -1.80
N ILE A 118 -8.75 3.48 -2.49
CA ILE A 118 -10.04 3.78 -1.87
C ILE A 118 -10.64 2.52 -1.22
N SER A 119 -10.61 1.38 -1.93
CA SER A 119 -11.13 0.11 -1.40
C SER A 119 -10.39 -0.32 -0.14
N PHE A 120 -9.05 -0.19 -0.14
CA PHE A 120 -8.22 -0.47 1.02
C PHE A 120 -8.55 0.48 2.19
N MET A 121 -8.72 1.77 1.94
CA MET A 121 -9.13 2.73 2.97
C MET A 121 -10.51 2.43 3.55
N MET A 122 -11.47 2.04 2.71
CA MET A 122 -12.81 1.64 3.17
C MET A 122 -12.74 0.43 4.10
N LEU A 123 -11.92 -0.57 3.78
CA LEU A 123 -11.73 -1.74 4.65
C LEU A 123 -11.10 -1.41 6.00
N ASN A 124 -10.32 -0.33 6.07
CA ASN A 124 -9.67 0.13 7.29
C ASN A 124 -10.48 1.17 8.06
N PHE A 125 -11.70 1.48 7.61
CA PHE A 125 -12.59 2.34 8.35
C PHE A 125 -13.13 1.60 9.58
N ASN A 126 -13.05 2.21 10.75
CA ASN A 126 -13.55 1.59 11.97
C ASN A 126 -15.07 1.76 12.07
N TYR A 127 -15.82 0.75 11.64
CA TYR A 127 -17.28 0.77 11.68
C TYR A 127 -17.86 0.76 13.11
N ALA A 128 -17.05 0.48 14.14
CA ALA A 128 -17.50 0.58 15.53
C ALA A 128 -17.85 2.02 15.95
N VAL A 129 -17.34 3.02 15.23
CA VAL A 129 -17.71 4.44 15.38
C VAL A 129 -19.20 4.69 15.14
N PHE A 130 -19.85 3.88 14.30
CA PHE A 130 -21.30 4.02 14.05
C PHE A 130 -22.17 3.40 15.16
N ASN A 131 -21.61 2.47 15.95
CA ASN A 131 -22.35 1.72 16.96
C ASN A 131 -22.16 2.22 18.40
N ARG A 132 -21.20 3.12 18.67
CA ARG A 132 -20.94 3.63 20.03
C ARG A 132 -20.85 5.15 20.06
N ARG A 133 -21.51 5.77 21.05
CA ARG A 133 -21.41 7.21 21.37
C ARG A 133 -20.10 7.58 22.08
N ASP A 134 -19.04 6.78 21.91
CA ASP A 134 -17.75 7.06 22.54
C ASP A 134 -16.88 7.86 21.56
N ALA A 135 -16.58 9.11 21.95
CA ALA A 135 -15.72 10.02 21.19
C ALA A 135 -14.24 9.56 21.08
N ASN A 136 -13.87 8.48 21.78
CA ASN A 136 -12.50 7.97 21.88
C ASN A 136 -12.21 6.75 20.99
N VAL A 137 -13.13 6.35 20.11
CA VAL A 137 -12.88 5.26 19.16
C VAL A 137 -12.11 5.79 17.95
N PRO A 138 -10.92 5.26 17.62
CA PRO A 138 -10.18 5.66 16.43
C PRO A 138 -11.03 5.48 15.18
N ARG A 139 -11.14 6.51 14.34
CA ARG A 139 -11.98 6.49 13.13
C ARG A 139 -11.44 5.58 12.03
N VAL A 140 -10.13 5.34 12.06
CA VAL A 140 -9.39 4.51 11.11
C VAL A 140 -8.56 3.51 11.90
N LEU A 141 -8.42 2.31 11.37
CA LEU A 141 -7.52 1.28 11.89
C LEU A 141 -6.08 1.62 11.47
N GLU A 142 -5.47 2.57 12.17
CA GLU A 142 -4.15 3.14 11.82
C GLU A 142 -3.03 2.09 11.77
N ASP A 143 -3.10 1.04 12.60
CA ASP A 143 -2.13 -0.06 12.60
C ASP A 143 -2.05 -0.76 11.23
N ASN A 144 -3.18 -0.89 10.56
CA ASN A 144 -3.26 -1.53 9.24
C ASN A 144 -2.76 -0.61 8.12
N LEU A 145 -2.55 0.68 8.36
CA LEU A 145 -2.04 1.58 7.32
C LEU A 145 -0.51 1.53 7.20
N GLY A 146 0.15 1.11 8.28
CA GLY A 146 1.59 0.91 8.40
C GLY A 146 2.15 -0.32 7.68
N THR A 147 3.34 -0.71 8.10
CA THR A 147 4.02 -1.90 7.56
C THR A 147 3.24 -3.20 7.78
N GLN A 148 2.44 -3.28 8.85
CA GLN A 148 1.62 -4.45 9.18
C GLN A 148 0.55 -4.73 8.11
N GLY A 149 -0.02 -3.69 7.49
CA GLY A 149 -1.06 -3.87 6.48
C GLY A 149 -0.56 -4.04 5.05
N ILE A 150 0.76 -4.08 4.81
CA ILE A 150 1.32 -4.26 3.45
C ILE A 150 0.76 -5.53 2.79
N PHE A 151 0.64 -6.63 3.53
CA PHE A 151 0.10 -7.88 2.99
C PHE A 151 -1.36 -7.73 2.55
N LEU A 152 -2.20 -7.13 3.39
CA LEU A 152 -3.60 -6.87 3.06
C LEU A 152 -3.72 -5.90 1.88
N ALA A 153 -2.91 -4.85 1.85
CA ALA A 153 -2.87 -3.89 0.75
C ALA A 153 -2.49 -4.55 -0.58
N LEU A 154 -1.48 -5.43 -0.59
CA LEU A 154 -1.12 -6.20 -1.78
C LEU A 154 -2.28 -7.07 -2.25
N LEU A 155 -2.95 -7.77 -1.32
CA LEU A 155 -4.10 -8.60 -1.64
C LEU A 155 -5.22 -7.77 -2.29
N VAL A 156 -5.61 -6.66 -1.66
CA VAL A 156 -6.64 -5.75 -2.17
C VAL A 156 -6.24 -5.19 -3.54
N GLY A 157 -5.00 -4.73 -3.69
CA GLY A 157 -4.50 -4.19 -4.95
C GLY A 157 -4.47 -5.22 -6.08
N LEU A 158 -4.02 -6.45 -5.81
CA LEU A 158 -4.00 -7.53 -6.80
C LEU A 158 -5.42 -7.94 -7.21
N VAL A 159 -6.36 -8.03 -6.26
CA VAL A 159 -7.77 -8.36 -6.53
C VAL A 159 -8.44 -7.25 -7.35
N THR A 160 -8.27 -5.98 -6.97
CA THR A 160 -8.82 -4.85 -7.71
C THR A 160 -8.22 -4.77 -9.12
N GLY A 161 -6.90 -4.96 -9.25
CA GLY A 161 -6.25 -5.05 -10.54
C GLY A 161 -6.80 -6.20 -11.40
N TRP A 162 -6.99 -7.38 -10.80
CA TRP A 162 -7.59 -8.54 -11.48
C TRP A 162 -9.00 -8.20 -12.00
N LEU A 163 -9.86 -7.61 -11.15
CA LEU A 163 -11.22 -7.18 -11.49
C LEU A 163 -11.22 -6.22 -12.68
N PHE A 164 -10.38 -5.18 -12.64
CA PHE A 164 -10.27 -4.22 -13.75
C PHE A 164 -9.89 -4.89 -15.07
N THR A 165 -9.09 -5.95 -15.01
CA THR A 165 -8.55 -6.56 -16.21
C THR A 165 -9.49 -7.55 -16.87
N HIS A 166 -10.41 -8.12 -16.09
CA HIS A 166 -11.44 -9.05 -16.55
C HIS A 166 -12.78 -8.36 -16.86
N LEU A 167 -13.14 -7.30 -16.13
CA LEU A 167 -14.44 -6.64 -16.26
C LEU A 167 -14.43 -5.45 -17.23
N VAL A 168 -13.32 -4.72 -17.33
CA VAL A 168 -13.24 -3.54 -18.21
C VAL A 168 -12.97 -4.01 -19.64
N ARG A 169 -14.03 -4.05 -20.46
CA ARG A 169 -13.95 -4.52 -21.86
C ARG A 169 -13.44 -3.46 -22.85
N ARG A 170 -13.32 -2.18 -22.46
CA ARG A 170 -12.86 -1.11 -23.37
C ARG A 170 -11.56 -0.46 -22.91
N PRO A 171 -10.53 -0.33 -23.76
CA PRO A 171 -9.39 0.53 -23.46
C PRO A 171 -9.89 1.98 -23.42
N HIS A 172 -9.65 2.68 -22.32
CA HIS A 172 -9.91 4.11 -22.22
C HIS A 172 -8.79 4.86 -22.96
N THR A 173 -9.17 5.74 -23.87
CA THR A 173 -8.35 6.34 -24.94
C THR A 173 -7.25 7.32 -24.48
N HIS A 174 -7.01 7.48 -23.18
CA HIS A 174 -6.08 8.50 -22.66
C HIS A 174 -4.59 8.10 -22.69
N GLN A 175 -4.25 6.83 -22.90
CA GLN A 175 -2.85 6.38 -22.92
C GLN A 175 -2.09 6.66 -24.23
N ALA A 176 -2.74 7.24 -25.25
CA ALA A 176 -2.10 7.52 -26.54
C ALA A 176 -1.30 8.84 -26.58
N ILE A 177 -1.40 9.69 -25.55
CA ILE A 177 -0.87 11.07 -25.59
C ILE A 177 0.53 11.19 -24.95
N GLU A 178 0.92 10.27 -24.06
CA GLU A 178 2.21 10.35 -23.35
C GLU A 178 3.39 9.61 -24.03
N THR A 179 3.18 8.99 -25.20
CA THR A 179 4.25 8.29 -25.93
C THR A 179 4.70 9.01 -27.22
N GLN A 180 4.46 10.32 -27.33
CA GLN A 180 5.05 11.15 -28.39
C GLN A 180 6.19 12.02 -27.86
#